data_AF-G9KLU3-F1
#
_entry.id   AF-G9KLU3-F1
#
_cell.length_a   1.000
_cell.length_b   1.000
_cell.length_c   1.000
_cell.angle_alpha   90.00
_cell.angle_beta   90.00
_cell.angle_gamma   90.00
#
_symmetry.space_group_name_H-M   'P 1'
#
loop_
_entity.id
_entity.type
_entity.pdbx_description
1 polymer ?
#
loop_
_entity_poly.entity_id
_entity_poly.type
_entity_poly.pdbx_seq_one_letter_code
_entity_poly.pdbx_strand_id
1 'polypeptide(L)' 'IAKEDIAAEGIMDVNTALQEVLKTALIHDGLAHGTGKAAKDLDKHQAHLCILASNCDEPMYITLVEALCAE' A
#
# COMPACT_ATOMS: atom_id res chain seq x y z
N ILE A 1 -13.63 -7.98 -19.54
CA ILE A 1 -13.28 -9.40 -19.76
C ILE A 1 -12.39 -9.78 -18.59
N ALA A 2 -12.97 -10.55 -17.67
CA ALA A 2 -12.35 -11.02 -16.46
C ALA A 2 -11.08 -11.80 -16.79
N LYS A 3 -10.02 -11.52 -16.04
CA LYS A 3 -8.91 -12.45 -15.90
C LYS A 3 -8.75 -12.70 -14.41
N GLU A 4 -9.61 -13.60 -13.92
CA GLU A 4 -9.30 -14.40 -12.74
C GLU A 4 -8.10 -15.28 -13.11
N ASP A 5 -7.02 -15.13 -12.37
CA ASP A 5 -5.98 -16.15 -12.22
C ASP A 5 -5.55 -16.09 -10.73
N ILE A 6 -6.43 -16.59 -9.86
CA ILE A 6 -6.07 -16.94 -8.49
C ILE A 6 -5.82 -18.44 -8.51
N ALA A 7 -4.67 -18.83 -9.03
CA ALA A 7 -4.26 -20.23 -9.10
C ALA A 7 -2.79 -20.35 -8.71
N ALA A 8 -2.54 -20.38 -7.39
CA ALA A 8 -1.44 -21.16 -6.84
C ALA A 8 -1.74 -21.49 -5.37
N GLU A 9 -2.28 -22.69 -5.16
CA GLU A 9 -2.25 -23.42 -3.89
C GLU A 9 -0.79 -23.80 -3.55
N GLY A 10 0.01 -22.79 -3.24
CA GLY A 10 1.31 -22.92 -2.59
C GLY A 10 1.33 -21.94 -1.44
N ILE A 11 2.12 -22.21 -0.41
CA ILE A 11 2.39 -21.25 0.66
C ILE A 11 2.99 -20.01 0.00
N MET A 12 2.15 -19.03 -0.36
CA MET A 12 2.61 -17.79 -0.93
C MET A 12 3.26 -16.99 0.19
N ASP A 13 4.50 -16.57 -0.03
CA ASP A 13 5.16 -15.62 0.87
C ASP A 13 4.38 -14.30 0.87
N VAL A 14 4.27 -13.69 2.05
CA VAL A 14 3.50 -12.44 2.25
C VAL A 14 3.99 -11.34 1.30
N ASN A 15 5.29 -11.26 1.04
CA ASN A 15 5.82 -10.25 0.13
C ASN A 15 5.43 -10.51 -1.32
N THR A 16 5.36 -11.78 -1.73
CA THR A 16 4.90 -12.16 -3.07
C THR A 16 3.42 -11.82 -3.25
N ALA A 17 2.58 -12.17 -2.27
CA ALA A 17 1.16 -11.82 -2.29
C ALA A 17 0.96 -10.29 -2.32
N LEU A 18 1.73 -9.55 -1.52
CA LEU A 18 1.66 -8.08 -1.48
C LEU A 18 2.01 -7.47 -2.84
N GLN A 19 3.01 -8.00 -3.55
CA GLN A 19 3.36 -7.53 -4.88
C GLN A 19 2.22 -7.73 -5.89
N GLU A 20 1.47 -8.83 -5.81
CA GLU A 20 0.32 -9.07 -6.70
C GLU A 20 -0.86 -8.14 -6.40
N VAL A 21 -1.13 -7.89 -5.12
CA VAL A 21 -2.14 -6.92 -4.69
C VAL A 21 -1.80 -5.53 -5.21
N LEU A 22 -0.53 -5.10 -5.09
CA LEU A 22 -0.10 -3.79 -5.58
C LEU A 22 -0.21 -3.66 -7.11
N LYS A 23 0.16 -4.71 -7.86
CA LYS A 23 -0.03 -4.73 -9.33
C LYS A 23 -1.51 -4.58 -9.71
N THR A 24 -2.39 -5.24 -8.96
CA THR A 24 -3.84 -5.17 -9.19
C THR A 24 -4.40 -3.79 -8.83
N ALA A 25 -3.95 -3.20 -7.71
CA ALA A 25 -4.34 -1.85 -7.31
C ALA A 25 -3.90 -0.79 -8.33
N LEU A 26 -2.72 -0.97 -8.93
CA LEU A 26 -2.22 -0.09 -9.98
C LEU A 26 -3.08 -0.12 -11.25
N ILE A 27 -3.58 -1.30 -11.63
CA ILE A 27 -4.47 -1.46 -12.80
C ILE A 27 -5.82 -0.75 -12.60
N HIS A 28 -6.28 -0.64 -11.35
CA HIS A 28 -7.55 -0.01 -11.00
C HIS A 28 -7.41 1.44 -10.51
N ASP A 29 -6.24 2.08 -10.68
CA ASP A 29 -5.94 3.44 -10.19
C ASP A 29 -6.18 3.62 -8.67
N GLY A 30 -6.15 2.51 -7.92
CA GLY A 30 -6.41 2.47 -6.47
C GLY A 30 -5.18 2.70 -5.60
N LEU A 31 -4.02 3.03 -6.19
CA LEU A 31 -2.76 3.21 -5.48
C LEU A 31 -2.33 4.69 -5.46
N ALA A 32 -2.10 5.21 -4.26
CA ALA A 32 -1.52 6.54 -4.07
C ALA A 32 0.01 6.45 -4.01
N HIS A 33 0.69 7.18 -4.90
CA HIS A 33 2.15 7.31 -4.88
C HIS A 33 2.58 8.64 -4.27
N GLY A 34 3.59 8.59 -3.39
CA GLY A 34 4.19 9.75 -2.75
C GLY A 34 3.49 10.16 -1.44
N THR A 35 4.29 10.69 -0.51
CA THR A 35 3.86 10.97 0.86
C THR A 35 2.71 11.98 0.94
N GLY A 36 2.68 12.99 0.06
CA GLY A 36 1.62 14.00 0.07
C GLY A 36 0.24 13.45 -0.32
N LYS A 37 0.18 12.57 -1.32
CA LYS A 37 -1.10 11.93 -1.72
C LYS A 37 -1.48 10.86 -0.70
N ALA A 38 -0.51 10.06 -0.24
CA ALA A 38 -0.74 9.04 0.78
C ALA A 38 -1.28 9.63 2.09
N ALA A 39 -0.68 10.72 2.60
CA ALA A 39 -1.15 11.38 3.81
C ALA A 39 -2.58 11.93 3.67
N LYS A 40 -2.92 12.47 2.50
CA LYS A 40 -4.28 12.97 2.21
C LYS A 40 -5.32 11.84 2.14
N ASP A 41 -4.97 10.70 1.57
CA ASP A 41 -5.89 9.56 1.45
C ASP A 41 -6.02 8.80 2.79
N LEU A 42 -4.97 8.82 3.63
CA LEU A 42 -5.00 8.38 5.02
C LEU A 42 -5.90 9.27 5.90
N ASP A 43 -5.72 10.59 5.83
CA ASP A 43 -6.54 11.59 6.56
C ASP A 43 -8.04 11.49 6.23
N LYS A 44 -8.37 11.06 5.00
CA LYS A 44 -9.76 10.85 4.57
C LYS A 44 -10.31 9.45 4.89
N HIS A 45 -9.52 8.60 5.54
CA HIS A 45 -9.80 7.18 5.77
C HIS A 45 -10.22 6.44 4.49
N GLN A 46 -9.66 6.83 3.33
CA GLN A 46 -9.90 6.14 2.05
C GLN A 46 -8.85 5.05 1.79
N ALA A 47 -7.68 5.15 2.44
CA ALA A 47 -6.63 4.17 2.31
C ALA A 47 -6.86 2.97 3.25
N HIS A 48 -6.80 1.76 2.70
CA HIS A 48 -6.88 0.52 3.48
C HIS A 48 -5.51 0.05 4.00
N LEU A 49 -4.43 0.42 3.32
CA LEU A 49 -3.07 -0.03 3.62
C LEU A 49 -2.08 1.08 3.23
N CYS A 50 -1.10 1.33 4.10
CA CYS A 50 0.05 2.18 3.81
C CYS A 50 1.32 1.33 3.87
N ILE A 51 2.24 1.56 2.92
CA ILE A 51 3.55 0.90 2.89
C ILE A 51 4.60 2.00 2.93
N LEU A 52 5.43 1.98 3.98
CA LEU A 52 6.54 2.90 4.15
C LEU A 52 7.86 2.15 4.00
N ALA A 53 8.79 2.72 3.23
CA ALA A 53 10.13 2.17 3.11
C ALA A 53 10.93 2.41 4.40
N SER A 54 11.63 1.39 4.87
CA SER A 54 12.45 1.49 6.08
C SER A 54 13.67 2.42 5.93
N ASN A 55 14.06 2.75 4.69
CA ASN A 55 15.17 3.65 4.38
C ASN A 55 14.71 5.09 4.09
N CYS A 56 13.68 5.58 4.78
CA CYS A 56 13.31 7.00 4.71
C CYS A 56 14.31 7.84 5.52
N ASP A 57 15.05 8.74 4.86
CA ASP A 57 16.07 9.56 5.52
C ASP A 57 15.50 10.63 6.47
N GLU A 58 14.26 11.05 6.24
CA GLU A 58 13.63 12.14 6.99
C GLU A 58 12.67 11.58 8.06
N PRO A 59 13.05 11.60 9.35
CA PRO A 59 12.30 10.93 10.42
C PRO A 59 10.91 11.52 10.63
N MET A 60 10.72 12.79 10.24
CA MET A 60 9.42 13.46 10.30
C MET A 60 8.36 12.77 9.43
N TYR A 61 8.74 12.17 8.29
CA TYR A 61 7.79 11.41 7.47
C TYR A 61 7.38 10.11 8.11
N ILE A 62 8.30 9.43 8.80
CA ILE A 62 8.02 8.19 9.52
C ILE A 62 7.01 8.49 10.63
N THR A 63 7.30 9.48 11.48
CA THR A 63 6.40 9.86 12.58
C THR A 63 5.03 10.33 12.08
N LEU A 64 4.98 11.08 10.97
CA LEU A 64 3.71 11.53 10.40
C LEU A 64 2.85 10.35 9.92
N VAL A 65 3.44 9.42 9.17
CA VAL A 65 2.71 8.26 8.63
C VAL A 65 2.27 7.34 9.75
N GLU A 66 3.12 7.09 10.75
CA GLU A 66 2.76 6.27 11.92
C GLU A 66 1.61 6.88 12.71
N ALA A 67 1.62 8.21 12.94
CA ALA A 67 0.54 8.89 13.63
C ALA A 67 -0.78 8.80 12.85
N LEU A 68 -0.76 9.03 11.53
CA LEU A 68 -1.94 8.93 10.67
C LEU A 68 -2.47 7.50 10.55
N CYS A 69 -1.62 6.48 10.65
CA CYS A 69 -2.06 5.08 10.61
C CYS A 69 -2.60 4.58 11.96
N ALA A 70 -2.29 5.27 13.06
CA ALA A 70 -2.73 4.90 14.40
C ALA A 70 -4.09 5.52 14.80
N GLU A 71 -4.62 6.42 13.98
CA GLU A 71 -5.96 7.03 14.12
C GLU A 71 -7.07 6.12 13.56
#